data_AF-A0AAE8HXE6-F1
#
_entry.id   AF-A0AAE8HXE6-F1
#
_cell.length_a   1.000
_cell.length_b   1.000
_cell.length_c   1.000
_cell.angle_alpha   90.00
_cell.angle_beta   90.00
_cell.angle_gamma   90.00
#
_symmetry.space_group_name_H-M   'P 1'
#
loop_
_entity.id
_entity.type
_entity.pdbx_description
1 polymer ?
#
loop_
_entity_poly.entity_id
_entity_poly.type
_entity_poly.pdbx_seq_one_letter_code
_entity_poly.pdbx_strand_id
1 'polypeptide(L)'
;MPCDGASRCYEPITDEHLQRLAQLVLPVFEGLFDRRPDTSGRYRGRLLMLALCQGAAQHRVDGRHGVKDLDVWGFFRPHPGGRFPVRWRKTCDFGPSALGNHPDDTGYTGRRIDVLGRSIEAEAGESGAGDVRRYLAGARTRTAWHLAQRPVIGLYPAPLFGTQVWPVGP
;
A
#
# COMPACT_ATOMS: atom_id res chain seq x y z
N MET A 1 7.92 5.47 -23.41
CA MET A 1 9.29 5.89 -23.03
C MET A 1 9.30 5.94 -21.51
N PRO A 2 10.30 5.40 -20.80
CA PRO A 2 10.33 5.45 -19.34
C PRO A 2 10.23 6.90 -18.84
N CYS A 3 9.46 7.13 -17.76
CA CYS A 3 9.29 8.45 -17.14
C CYS A 3 10.52 8.91 -16.33
N ASP A 4 11.73 8.61 -16.78
CA ASP A 4 12.97 8.86 -16.04
C ASP A 4 13.17 10.37 -15.81
N GLY A 5 13.51 10.73 -14.57
CA GLY A 5 13.66 12.13 -14.16
C GLY A 5 12.37 12.94 -14.16
N ALA A 6 11.21 12.33 -14.41
CA ALA A 6 9.93 13.02 -14.37
C ALA A 6 9.38 13.09 -12.94
N SER A 7 8.97 14.29 -12.52
CA SER A 7 8.30 14.49 -11.22
C SER A 7 6.94 13.80 -11.13
N ARG A 8 6.28 13.56 -12.28
CA ARG A 8 5.10 12.71 -12.40
C ARG A 8 5.21 11.82 -13.62
N CYS A 9 4.87 10.55 -13.46
CA CYS A 9 4.74 9.61 -14.57
C CYS A 9 3.29 9.36 -14.94
N TYR A 10 2.96 9.36 -16.23
CA TYR A 10 1.61 9.11 -16.74
C TYR A 10 1.45 7.74 -17.40
N GLU A 11 2.52 6.93 -17.45
CA GLU A 11 2.43 5.54 -17.90
C GLU A 11 1.42 4.77 -17.04
N PRO A 12 0.65 3.83 -17.63
CA PRO A 12 -0.31 3.04 -16.88
C PRO A 12 0.34 2.21 -15.77
N ILE A 13 -0.35 2.09 -14.63
CA ILE A 13 -0.02 1.05 -13.66
C ILE A 13 -0.72 -0.23 -14.13
N THR A 14 0.05 -1.27 -14.47
CA THR A 14 -0.47 -2.55 -14.94
C THR A 14 -0.51 -3.58 -13.81
N ASP A 15 -1.10 -4.74 -14.08
CA ASP A 15 -1.15 -5.82 -13.09
C ASP A 15 0.25 -6.39 -12.80
N GLU A 16 1.16 -6.38 -13.76
CA GLU A 16 2.58 -6.72 -13.53
C GLU A 16 3.22 -5.76 -12.51
N HIS A 17 2.89 -4.47 -12.56
CA HIS A 17 3.34 -3.51 -11.56
C HIS A 17 2.77 -3.83 -10.18
N LEU A 18 1.47 -4.17 -10.09
CA LEU A 18 0.82 -4.55 -8.83
C LEU A 18 1.45 -5.82 -8.22
N GLN A 19 1.74 -6.82 -9.07
CA GLN A 19 2.38 -8.06 -8.63
C GLN A 19 3.79 -7.79 -8.09
N ARG A 20 4.57 -6.97 -8.80
CA ARG A 20 5.92 -6.58 -8.35
C ARG A 20 5.88 -5.78 -7.05
N LEU A 21 4.91 -4.89 -6.87
CA LEU A 21 4.71 -4.20 -5.60
C LEU A 21 4.51 -5.19 -4.45
N ALA A 22 3.64 -6.19 -4.59
CA ALA A 22 3.43 -7.20 -3.56
C ALA A 22 4.73 -7.95 -3.24
N GLN A 23 5.48 -8.37 -4.28
CA GLN A 23 6.75 -9.09 -4.14
C GLN A 23 7.83 -8.28 -3.43
N LEU A 24 7.92 -6.97 -3.68
CA LEU A 24 8.89 -6.09 -3.04
C LEU A 24 8.50 -5.73 -1.60
N VAL A 25 7.20 -5.58 -1.32
CA VAL A 25 6.71 -5.04 -0.05
C VAL A 25 6.50 -6.10 1.02
N LEU A 26 6.06 -7.31 0.68
CA LEU A 26 5.89 -8.39 1.67
C LEU A 26 7.19 -8.70 2.44
N PRO A 27 8.36 -8.85 1.79
CA PRO A 27 9.63 -9.03 2.51
C PRO A 27 10.03 -7.85 3.39
N VAL A 28 9.57 -6.63 3.07
CA VAL A 28 9.82 -5.45 3.91
C VAL A 28 9.14 -5.59 5.28
N PHE A 29 7.93 -6.15 5.32
CA PHE A 29 7.23 -6.47 6.56
C PHE A 29 7.90 -7.65 7.29
N GLU A 30 8.27 -8.73 6.59
CA GLU A 30 8.98 -9.84 7.24
C GLU A 30 10.29 -9.38 7.88
N GLY A 31 11.10 -8.58 7.18
CA GLY A 31 12.30 -8.01 7.75
C GLY A 31 12.05 -7.01 8.89
N LEU A 32 10.87 -6.36 8.95
CA LEU A 32 10.47 -5.60 10.13
C LEU A 32 10.21 -6.55 11.32
N PHE A 33 9.49 -7.63 11.07
CA PHE A 33 9.10 -8.59 12.09
C PHE A 33 10.32 -9.32 12.68
N ASP A 34 11.30 -9.67 11.85
CA ASP A 34 12.56 -10.29 12.29
C ASP A 34 13.39 -9.36 13.17
N ARG A 35 13.48 -8.08 12.81
CA ARG A 35 14.26 -7.08 13.56
C ARG A 35 13.59 -6.67 14.87
N ARG A 36 12.29 -6.90 15.02
CA ARG A 36 11.46 -6.39 16.12
C ARG A 36 10.47 -7.46 16.61
N PRO A 37 10.94 -8.64 17.04
CA PRO A 37 10.08 -9.79 17.38
C PRO A 37 9.04 -9.44 18.45
N ASP A 38 9.46 -8.71 19.49
CA ASP A 38 8.60 -8.38 20.64
C ASP A 38 7.61 -7.24 20.39
N THR A 39 7.65 -6.59 19.24
CA THR A 39 6.73 -5.48 18.91
C THR A 39 6.04 -5.76 17.59
N SER A 40 6.63 -5.31 16.48
CA SER A 40 6.08 -5.52 15.14
C SER A 40 5.97 -7.01 14.78
N GLY A 41 6.87 -7.86 15.29
CA GLY A 41 6.86 -9.29 15.03
C GLY A 41 5.57 -10.00 15.47
N ARG A 42 4.83 -9.44 16.43
CA ARG A 42 3.50 -9.92 16.86
C ARG A 42 2.44 -9.88 15.75
N TYR A 43 2.71 -9.11 14.67
CA TYR A 43 1.84 -8.98 13.51
C TYR A 43 2.16 -9.94 12.37
N ARG A 44 3.19 -10.79 12.52
CA ARG A 44 3.42 -11.89 11.59
C ARG A 44 2.18 -12.78 11.50
N GLY A 45 1.80 -13.14 10.28
CA GLY A 45 0.58 -13.91 10.02
C GLY A 45 -0.74 -13.17 10.27
N ARG A 46 -0.71 -11.86 10.58
CA ARG A 46 -1.91 -11.05 10.83
C ARG A 46 -2.28 -10.12 9.68
N LEU A 47 -1.57 -10.16 8.56
CA LEU A 47 -1.89 -9.34 7.39
C LEU A 47 -3.28 -9.71 6.87
N LEU A 48 -4.20 -8.73 6.90
CA LEU A 48 -5.53 -8.82 6.31
C LEU A 48 -5.47 -8.57 4.82
N MET A 49 -4.74 -7.52 4.44
CA MET A 49 -4.69 -7.03 3.07
C MET A 49 -3.43 -6.17 2.87
N LEU A 50 -2.82 -6.30 1.70
CA LEU A 50 -1.87 -5.32 1.15
C LEU A 50 -2.58 -4.55 0.05
N ALA A 51 -2.41 -3.23 0.00
CA ALA A 51 -3.12 -2.38 -0.95
C ALA A 51 -2.25 -1.28 -1.53
N LEU A 52 -2.45 -0.95 -2.80
CA LEU A 52 -2.02 0.31 -3.40
C LEU A 52 -3.07 1.38 -3.06
N CYS A 53 -2.60 2.54 -2.61
CA CYS A 53 -3.44 3.63 -2.14
C CYS A 53 -3.07 4.96 -2.81
N GLN A 54 -3.79 6.02 -2.43
CA GLN A 54 -3.43 7.42 -2.73
C GLN A 54 -3.30 7.71 -4.24
N GLY A 55 -2.31 8.51 -4.64
CA GLY A 55 -2.14 9.00 -6.00
C GLY A 55 -1.97 7.87 -7.02
N ALA A 56 -1.19 6.85 -6.68
CA ALA A 56 -0.97 5.71 -7.54
C ALA A 56 -2.24 4.87 -7.74
N ALA A 57 -3.03 4.65 -6.69
CA ALA A 57 -4.31 3.95 -6.82
C ALA A 57 -5.32 4.72 -7.68
N GLN A 58 -5.40 6.04 -7.49
CA GLN A 58 -6.21 6.91 -8.36
C GLN A 58 -5.77 6.79 -9.83
N HIS A 59 -4.47 6.87 -10.09
CA HIS A 59 -3.91 6.78 -11.43
C HIS A 59 -4.13 5.40 -12.08
N ARG A 60 -4.13 4.31 -11.29
CA ARG A 60 -4.51 2.96 -11.77
C ARG A 60 -5.96 2.89 -12.26
N VAL A 61 -6.84 3.74 -11.74
CA VAL A 61 -8.27 3.78 -12.09
C VAL A 61 -8.54 4.74 -13.25
N ASP A 62 -8.00 5.97 -13.20
CA ASP A 62 -8.36 7.03 -14.16
C ASP A 62 -7.23 7.46 -15.12
N GLY A 63 -5.97 7.18 -14.79
CA GLY A 63 -4.80 7.59 -15.59
C GLY A 63 -4.52 9.10 -15.65
N ARG A 64 -5.23 9.95 -14.89
CA ARG A 64 -5.28 11.40 -15.14
C ARG A 64 -4.21 12.21 -14.42
N HIS A 65 -3.84 11.81 -13.22
CA HIS A 65 -3.07 12.67 -12.32
C HIS A 65 -1.57 12.40 -12.31
N GLY A 66 -1.17 11.26 -12.89
CA GLY A 66 0.20 10.77 -12.85
C GLY A 66 0.66 10.38 -11.44
N VAL A 67 1.74 9.62 -11.38
CA VAL A 67 2.29 9.01 -10.17
C VAL A 67 3.58 9.72 -9.76
N LYS A 68 3.67 10.11 -8.49
CA LYS A 68 4.89 10.66 -7.87
C LYS A 68 5.69 9.60 -7.14
N ASP A 69 4.98 8.79 -6.38
CA ASP A 69 5.41 7.68 -5.54
C ASP A 69 4.30 6.62 -5.49
N LEU A 70 4.65 5.42 -5.04
CA LEU A 70 3.76 4.26 -4.92
C LEU A 70 3.46 3.99 -3.45
N ASP A 71 2.34 4.50 -2.95
CA ASP A 71 1.90 4.29 -1.57
C ASP A 71 1.29 2.89 -1.39
N VAL A 72 1.99 2.02 -0.65
CA VAL A 72 1.53 0.66 -0.32
C VAL A 72 1.25 0.53 1.18
N TRP A 73 0.04 0.09 1.49
CA TRP A 73 -0.45 -0.09 2.84
C TRP A 73 -0.65 -1.56 3.20
N GLY A 74 -0.05 -1.99 4.31
CA GLY A 74 -0.38 -3.25 4.98
C GLY A 74 -1.40 -3.03 6.09
N PHE A 75 -2.55 -3.68 5.99
CA PHE A 75 -3.59 -3.69 7.00
C PHE A 75 -3.52 -4.98 7.80
N PHE A 76 -3.43 -4.89 9.12
CA PHE A 76 -3.25 -6.05 9.99
C PHE A 76 -4.42 -6.22 10.96
N ARG A 77 -4.70 -7.49 11.31
CA ARG A 77 -5.54 -7.81 12.47
C ARG A 77 -4.92 -7.24 13.75
N PRO A 78 -5.73 -6.81 14.72
CA PRO A 78 -5.20 -6.33 15.98
C PRO A 78 -4.52 -7.48 16.75
N HIS A 79 -3.63 -7.13 17.67
CA HIS A 79 -2.98 -8.07 18.57
C HIS A 79 -3.22 -7.58 20.01
N PRO A 80 -3.58 -8.44 20.97
CA PRO A 80 -3.89 -8.00 22.35
C PRO A 80 -2.70 -7.31 23.04
N GLY A 81 -1.48 -7.73 22.71
CA GLY A 81 -0.25 -7.11 23.18
C GLY A 81 0.10 -5.73 22.58
N GLY A 82 -0.76 -5.07 21.79
CA GLY A 82 -0.52 -3.69 21.36
C GLY A 82 -1.12 -3.30 20.02
N ARG A 83 -0.81 -2.07 19.57
CA ARG A 83 -1.14 -1.58 18.22
C ARG A 83 0.07 -1.66 17.30
N PHE A 84 -0.16 -1.80 16.00
CA PHE A 84 0.92 -1.73 15.02
C PHE A 84 1.56 -0.35 15.14
N PRO A 85 2.90 -0.22 15.07
CA PRO A 85 3.56 1.06 15.27
C PRO A 85 3.02 2.17 14.37
N VAL A 86 2.36 3.16 14.97
CA VAL A 86 1.54 4.17 14.26
C VAL A 86 2.36 5.04 13.29
N ARG A 87 3.66 5.19 13.55
CA ARG A 87 4.60 6.01 12.76
C ARG A 87 5.57 5.18 11.92
N TRP A 88 5.38 3.87 11.86
CA TRP A 88 6.27 3.05 11.03
C TRP A 88 6.00 3.30 9.55
N ARG A 89 7.07 3.68 8.86
CA ARG A 89 7.15 3.86 7.41
C ARG A 89 8.51 3.34 6.99
N LYS A 90 8.58 2.75 5.81
CA LYS A 90 9.84 2.45 5.13
C LYS A 90 9.67 2.76 3.65
N THR A 91 10.76 3.17 3.00
CA THR A 91 10.80 3.35 1.56
C THR A 91 11.58 2.19 0.92
N CYS A 92 11.22 1.82 -0.30
CA CYS A 92 11.99 0.89 -1.13
C CYS A 92 11.93 1.28 -2.59
N ASP A 93 12.96 0.90 -3.34
CA ASP A 93 13.04 1.16 -4.78
C ASP A 93 12.17 0.16 -5.55
N PHE A 94 11.30 0.65 -6.43
CA PHE A 94 10.56 -0.21 -7.36
C PHE A 94 11.50 -0.87 -8.37
N GLY A 95 12.64 -0.25 -8.66
CA GLY A 95 13.60 -0.66 -9.67
C GLY A 95 13.18 -0.30 -11.09
N PRO A 96 14.00 -0.63 -12.10
CA PRO A 96 13.77 -0.18 -13.47
C PRO A 96 12.40 -0.62 -14.00
N SER A 97 11.66 0.32 -14.60
CA SER A 97 10.32 0.14 -15.16
C SER A 97 9.92 1.34 -16.02
N ALA A 98 8.78 1.22 -16.74
CA ALA A 98 8.19 2.34 -17.47
C ALA A 98 7.81 3.53 -16.56
N LEU A 99 7.57 3.28 -15.25
CA LEU A 99 7.22 4.32 -14.29
C LEU A 99 8.38 5.29 -14.01
N GLY A 100 9.61 4.95 -14.40
CA GLY A 100 10.83 5.73 -14.20
C GLY A 100 11.11 6.07 -12.73
N ASN A 101 12.16 6.84 -12.48
CA ASN A 101 12.45 7.40 -11.15
C ASN A 101 11.91 8.83 -10.98
N HIS A 102 11.80 9.28 -9.73
CA HIS A 102 11.54 10.70 -9.44
C HIS A 102 12.89 11.45 -9.40
N PRO A 103 13.00 12.68 -9.95
CA PRO A 103 14.26 13.42 -9.98
C PRO A 103 14.85 13.69 -8.59
N ASP A 104 13.98 13.86 -7.58
CA ASP A 104 14.41 14.10 -6.19
C ASP A 104 14.75 12.82 -5.40
N ASP A 105 14.44 11.62 -5.92
CA ASP A 105 14.72 10.35 -5.22
C ASP A 105 16.13 9.85 -5.57
N THR A 106 17.12 10.20 -4.73
CA THR A 106 18.52 9.80 -4.93
C THR A 106 18.75 8.32 -4.60
N GLY A 107 19.48 7.61 -5.46
CA GLY A 107 19.82 6.19 -5.26
C GLY A 107 18.73 5.21 -5.70
N TYR A 108 17.66 5.72 -6.30
CA TYR A 108 16.54 4.92 -6.82
C TYR A 108 16.68 4.77 -8.34
N THR A 109 16.58 3.53 -8.79
CA THR A 109 16.55 3.17 -10.22
C THR A 109 15.13 3.09 -10.78
N GLY A 110 14.12 3.10 -9.90
CA GLY A 110 12.71 3.19 -10.24
C GLY A 110 11.95 4.16 -9.34
N ARG A 111 10.62 4.11 -9.46
CA ARG A 111 9.71 4.97 -8.69
C ARG A 111 9.78 4.57 -7.21
N ARG A 112 9.84 5.55 -6.30
CA ARG A 112 9.84 5.25 -4.86
C ARG A 112 8.55 4.56 -4.45
N ILE A 113 8.67 3.49 -3.66
CA ILE A 113 7.58 2.86 -2.95
C ILE A 113 7.59 3.37 -1.51
N ASP A 114 6.44 3.84 -1.05
CA ASP A 114 6.19 4.22 0.33
C ASP A 114 5.42 3.09 1.02
N VAL A 115 6.07 2.37 1.93
CA VAL A 115 5.50 1.24 2.66
C VAL A 115 5.04 1.69 4.04
N LEU A 116 3.74 1.55 4.30
CA LEU A 116 3.11 1.90 5.55
C LEU A 116 2.31 0.72 6.11
N GLY A 117 2.14 0.68 7.43
CA GLY A 117 1.41 -0.40 8.10
C GLY A 117 0.49 0.12 9.19
N ARG A 118 -0.64 -0.56 9.37
CA ARG A 118 -1.56 -0.29 10.49
C ARG A 118 -2.37 -1.51 10.87
N SER A 119 -2.60 -1.69 12.17
CA SER A 119 -3.63 -2.60 12.66
C SER A 119 -4.99 -1.92 12.68
N ILE A 120 -6.00 -2.57 12.13
CA ILE A 120 -7.40 -2.13 12.13
C ILE A 120 -8.24 -3.11 12.93
N GLU A 121 -9.45 -2.70 13.33
CA GLU A 121 -10.42 -3.63 13.91
C GLU A 121 -10.73 -4.71 12.88
N ALA A 122 -10.85 -5.97 13.31
CA ALA A 122 -11.16 -7.10 12.46
C ALA A 122 -12.26 -7.95 13.09
N GLU A 123 -13.31 -8.25 12.34
CA GLU A 123 -14.43 -9.08 12.81
C GLU A 123 -14.23 -10.56 12.49
N ALA A 124 -14.73 -11.44 13.36
CA ALA A 124 -14.62 -12.87 13.14
C ALA A 124 -15.52 -13.29 11.96
N GLY A 125 -14.94 -13.95 10.95
CA GLY A 125 -15.65 -14.37 9.75
C GLY A 125 -15.76 -13.32 8.65
N GLU A 126 -15.40 -12.06 8.92
CA GLU A 126 -15.35 -10.99 7.93
C GLU A 126 -14.12 -11.15 7.02
N SER A 127 -14.26 -10.78 5.75
CA SER A 127 -13.13 -10.77 4.82
C SER A 127 -12.19 -9.60 5.13
N GLY A 128 -10.90 -9.73 4.83
CA GLY A 128 -9.96 -8.62 5.00
C GLY A 128 -10.36 -7.36 4.22
N ALA A 129 -11.01 -7.52 3.06
CA ALA A 129 -11.59 -6.41 2.30
C ALA A 129 -12.76 -5.74 3.04
N GLY A 130 -13.64 -6.51 3.67
CA GLY A 130 -14.76 -5.99 4.46
C GLY A 130 -14.29 -5.17 5.65
N ASP A 131 -13.31 -5.67 6.40
CA ASP A 131 -12.69 -4.93 7.51
C ASP A 131 -12.05 -3.62 7.05
N VAL A 132 -11.33 -3.64 5.93
CA VAL A 132 -10.73 -2.43 5.35
C VAL A 132 -11.81 -1.45 4.90
N ARG A 133 -12.88 -1.90 4.24
CA ARG A 133 -14.01 -1.03 3.84
C ARG A 133 -14.67 -0.38 5.06
N ARG A 134 -14.91 -1.14 6.13
CA ARG A 134 -15.47 -0.62 7.38
C ARG A 134 -14.54 0.42 8.03
N TYR A 135 -13.22 0.15 8.03
CA TYR A 135 -12.22 1.10 8.51
C TYR A 135 -12.22 2.42 7.72
N LEU A 136 -12.29 2.34 6.40
CA LEU A 136 -12.30 3.51 5.51
C LEU A 136 -13.61 4.29 5.62
N ALA A 137 -14.76 3.60 5.58
CA ALA A 137 -16.08 4.21 5.72
C ALA A 137 -16.25 4.97 7.04
N GLY A 138 -15.68 4.43 8.13
CA GLY A 138 -15.73 5.11 9.43
C GLY A 138 -14.89 6.37 9.49
N ALA A 139 -13.84 6.51 8.66
CA ALA A 139 -12.93 7.66 8.57
C ALA A 139 -12.43 8.24 9.93
N ARG A 140 -12.42 7.42 11.00
CA ARG A 140 -12.22 7.87 12.39
C ARG A 140 -10.80 8.37 12.71
N THR A 141 -9.88 8.21 11.77
CA THR A 141 -8.49 8.66 11.90
C THR A 141 -8.12 9.47 10.69
N ARG A 142 -7.19 10.43 10.83
CA ARG A 142 -6.66 11.20 9.69
C ARG A 142 -6.16 10.30 8.55
N THR A 143 -5.52 9.18 8.88
CA THR A 143 -5.11 8.16 7.90
C THR A 143 -6.30 7.56 7.16
N ALA A 144 -7.33 7.11 7.87
CA ALA A 144 -8.55 6.56 7.25
C ALA A 144 -9.22 7.59 6.35
N TRP A 145 -9.34 8.84 6.81
CA TRP A 145 -9.92 9.93 6.05
C TRP A 145 -9.15 10.22 4.75
N HIS A 146 -7.82 10.28 4.80
CA HIS A 146 -6.98 10.46 3.59
C HIS A 146 -7.06 9.27 2.63
N LEU A 147 -7.12 8.05 3.16
CA LEU A 147 -7.24 6.84 2.33
C LEU A 147 -8.61 6.75 1.67
N ALA A 148 -9.68 7.15 2.37
CA ALA A 148 -11.04 7.07 1.86
C ALA A 148 -11.34 8.06 0.71
N GLN A 149 -10.49 9.07 0.49
CA GLN A 149 -10.63 10.04 -0.59
C GLN A 149 -10.20 9.51 -1.96
N ARG A 150 -9.50 8.38 -2.00
CA ARG A 150 -8.87 7.82 -3.21
C ARG A 150 -9.18 6.33 -3.30
N PRO A 151 -9.16 5.74 -4.51
CA PRO A 151 -9.38 4.31 -4.63
C PRO A 151 -8.35 3.53 -3.81
N VAL A 152 -8.73 2.33 -3.38
CA VAL A 152 -7.82 1.38 -2.76
C VAL A 152 -7.84 0.10 -3.58
N ILE A 153 -6.68 -0.26 -4.14
CA ILE A 153 -6.51 -1.42 -5.03
C ILE A 153 -5.82 -2.55 -4.26
N GLY A 154 -6.37 -3.76 -4.29
CA GLY A 154 -5.79 -4.90 -3.60
C GLY A 154 -4.54 -5.45 -4.30
N LEU A 155 -3.54 -5.79 -3.49
CA LEU A 155 -2.28 -6.42 -3.90
C LEU A 155 -2.13 -7.83 -3.28
N TYR A 156 -2.69 -8.05 -2.11
CA TYR A 156 -2.70 -9.32 -1.39
C TYR A 156 -3.88 -9.35 -0.41
N PRO A 157 -4.50 -10.50 -0.10
CA PRO A 157 -4.26 -11.83 -0.66
C PRO A 157 -4.70 -11.97 -2.12
N ALA A 158 -4.34 -13.08 -2.77
CA ALA A 158 -4.64 -13.34 -4.18
C ALA A 158 -6.10 -13.09 -4.58
N PRO A 159 -7.14 -13.43 -3.77
CA PRO A 159 -8.53 -13.13 -4.13
C PRO A 159 -8.87 -11.64 -4.23
N LEU A 160 -8.03 -10.74 -3.67
CA LEU A 160 -8.20 -9.30 -3.75
C LEU A 160 -7.29 -8.63 -4.78
N PHE A 161 -6.39 -9.38 -5.42
CA PHE A 161 -5.40 -8.83 -6.33
C PHE A 161 -6.07 -8.08 -7.50
N GLY A 162 -5.63 -6.85 -7.76
CA GLY A 162 -6.16 -5.98 -8.82
C GLY A 162 -7.56 -5.43 -8.55
N THR A 163 -8.27 -5.92 -7.53
CA THR A 163 -9.64 -5.47 -7.24
C THR A 163 -9.64 -4.09 -6.61
N GLN A 164 -10.63 -3.26 -7.00
CA GLN A 164 -10.90 -2.00 -6.32
C GLN A 164 -11.71 -2.26 -5.05
N VAL A 165 -11.00 -2.41 -3.92
CA VAL A 165 -11.61 -2.71 -2.62
C VAL A 165 -12.40 -1.52 -2.10
N TRP A 166 -11.90 -0.31 -2.30
CA TRP A 166 -12.62 0.93 -1.98
C TRP A 166 -12.82 1.76 -3.24
N PRO A 167 -14.07 2.04 -3.65
CA PRO A 167 -14.34 3.02 -4.66
C PRO A 167 -14.35 4.43 -4.09
N VAL A 168 -13.96 5.40 -4.91
CA VAL A 168 -14.31 6.80 -4.66
C VAL A 168 -15.56 7.06 -5.46
N GLY A 169 -16.60 7.57 -4.80
CA GLY A 169 -17.82 8.00 -5.48
C GLY A 169 -17.52 9.08 -6.53
N PRO A 170 -18.43 9.27 -7.50
CA PRO A 170 -18.29 10.33 -8.50
C PRO A 170 -18.16 11.73 -7.89
#